data_AF-A0A7X9G067-F1
#
_entry.id   AF-A0A7X9G067-F1
#
_cell.length_a   1.000
_cell.length_b   1.000
_cell.length_c   1.000
_cell.angle_alpha   90.00
_cell.angle_beta   90.00
_cell.angle_gamma   90.00
#
_symmetry.space_group_name_H-M   'P 1'
#
loop_
_entity.id
_entity.type
_entity.pdbx_description
1 polymer ?
#
loop_
_entity_poly.entity_id
_entity_poly.type
_entity_poly.pdbx_seq_one_letter_code
_entity_poly.pdbx_strand_id
1 'polypeptide(L)'
;MAQPEKRLTERRKGPDAVVKAVWWTAGISWLLFVAALIFVETARPEIATFFDRQFNISIRDYWDENVLLYVFIILVLNFAVCVIGFIFNMARHKRKTDRFNRSILVLGALSLAGILWYLFR
;
A
#
# COMPACT_ATOMS: atom_id res chain seq x y z
N MET A 1 -44.01 9.28 -44.28
CA MET A 1 -42.82 10.01 -43.78
C MET A 1 -42.40 9.39 -42.45
N ALA A 2 -41.41 8.50 -42.47
CA ALA A 2 -40.88 7.86 -41.26
C ALA A 2 -39.65 8.64 -40.79
N GLN A 3 -39.69 9.17 -39.57
CA GLN A 3 -38.51 9.81 -38.98
C GLN A 3 -37.50 8.72 -38.60
N PRO A 4 -36.20 8.87 -38.94
CA PRO A 4 -35.20 7.91 -38.53
C PRO A 4 -35.04 7.99 -37.01
N GLU A 5 -35.27 6.86 -36.35
CA GLU A 5 -35.05 6.67 -34.92
C GLU A 5 -33.57 6.96 -34.62
N LYS A 6 -33.30 8.14 -34.08
CA LYS A 6 -31.96 8.51 -33.62
C LYS A 6 -31.63 7.57 -32.46
N ARG A 7 -30.88 6.50 -32.75
CA ARG A 7 -30.20 5.71 -31.71
C ARG A 7 -29.34 6.68 -30.93
N LEU A 8 -29.81 7.05 -29.75
CA LEU A 8 -29.02 7.75 -28.75
C LEU A 8 -27.95 6.75 -28.33
N THR A 9 -26.84 6.72 -29.05
CA THR A 9 -25.67 5.96 -28.67
C THR A 9 -25.23 6.54 -27.34
N GLU A 10 -25.55 5.85 -26.25
CA GLU A 10 -25.23 6.30 -24.91
C GLU A 10 -23.71 6.37 -24.79
N ARG A 11 -23.17 7.57 -25.00
CA ARG A 11 -21.74 7.90 -24.92
C ARG A 11 -21.20 7.82 -23.48
N ARG A 12 -21.94 7.20 -22.55
CA ARG A 12 -21.45 6.84 -21.22
C ARG A 12 -20.66 5.54 -21.28
N LYS A 13 -19.58 5.52 -22.08
CA LYS A 13 -18.40 4.74 -21.71
C LYS A 13 -17.78 5.48 -20.53
N GLY A 14 -18.26 5.18 -19.33
CA GLY A 14 -17.64 5.64 -18.10
C GLY A 14 -16.15 5.25 -18.08
N PRO A 15 -15.32 5.91 -17.24
CA PRO A 15 -13.89 5.68 -17.16
C PRO A 15 -13.59 4.37 -16.42
N ASP A 16 -14.05 3.23 -16.96
CA ASP A 16 -13.93 1.91 -16.35
C ASP A 16 -12.48 1.55 -16.09
N ALA A 17 -11.56 2.01 -16.95
CA ALA A 17 -10.12 1.82 -16.78
C ALA A 17 -9.59 2.52 -15.51
N VAL A 18 -10.07 3.72 -15.18
CA VAL A 18 -9.59 4.48 -14.01
C VAL A 18 -10.18 3.89 -12.73
N VAL A 19 -11.47 3.52 -12.74
CA VAL A 19 -12.11 2.84 -11.61
C VAL A 19 -11.39 1.51 -11.31
N LYS A 20 -11.08 0.73 -12.36
CA LYS A 20 -10.30 -0.50 -12.24
C LYS A 20 -8.89 -0.20 -11.71
N ALA A 21 -8.21 0.83 -12.22
CA ALA A 21 -6.87 1.20 -11.76
C ALA A 21 -6.86 1.55 -10.26
N VAL A 22 -7.83 2.32 -9.76
CA VAL A 22 -7.93 2.66 -8.33
C VAL A 22 -8.23 1.43 -7.47
N TRP A 23 -9.02 0.49 -7.97
CA TRP A 23 -9.27 -0.77 -7.27
C TRP A 23 -8.02 -1.65 -7.21
N TRP A 24 -7.28 -1.76 -8.33
CA TRP A 24 -6.01 -2.47 -8.39
C TRP A 24 -4.93 -1.86 -7.50
N THR A 25 -4.78 -0.53 -7.48
CA THR A 25 -3.79 0.12 -6.60
C THR A 25 -4.11 -0.12 -5.13
N ALA A 26 -5.40 -0.06 -4.73
CA ALA A 26 -5.79 -0.39 -3.37
C ALA A 26 -5.46 -1.85 -3.00
N GLY A 27 -5.73 -2.80 -3.90
CA GLY A 27 -5.40 -4.22 -3.69
C GLY A 27 -3.89 -4.46 -3.56
N ILE A 28 -3.09 -3.87 -4.45
CA ILE A 28 -1.63 -3.97 -4.43
C ILE A 28 -1.05 -3.34 -3.17
N SER A 29 -1.53 -2.16 -2.77
CA SER A 29 -1.09 -1.50 -1.53
C SER A 29 -1.39 -2.33 -0.28
N TRP A 30 -2.55 -2.99 -0.21
CA TRP A 30 -2.84 -3.90 0.90
C TRP A 30 -1.88 -5.08 0.94
N LEU A 31 -1.62 -5.71 -0.21
CA LEU A 31 -0.70 -6.85 -0.29
C LEU A 31 0.72 -6.47 0.13
N LEU A 32 1.24 -5.35 -0.40
CA LEU A 32 2.55 -4.83 -0.02
C LEU A 32 2.61 -4.49 1.48
N PHE A 33 1.54 -3.95 2.05
CA PHE A 33 1.52 -3.59 3.46
C PHE A 33 1.55 -4.84 4.36
N VAL A 34 0.78 -5.88 4.03
CA VAL A 34 0.83 -7.16 4.73
C VAL A 34 2.22 -7.80 4.62
N ALA A 35 2.84 -7.76 3.44
CA ALA A 35 4.21 -8.24 3.26
C ALA A 35 5.18 -7.50 4.18
N ALA A 36 5.11 -6.17 4.26
CA ALA A 36 5.94 -5.37 5.15
C ALA A 36 5.77 -5.79 6.62
N LEU A 37 4.54 -6.06 7.09
CA LEU A 37 4.30 -6.52 8.46
C LEU A 37 4.97 -7.86 8.76
N ILE A 38 4.90 -8.82 7.83
CA ILE A 38 5.56 -10.13 7.98
C ILE A 38 7.08 -9.94 8.12
N PHE A 39 7.69 -9.11 7.28
CA PHE A 39 9.13 -8.84 7.35
C PHE A 39 9.53 -8.04 8.60
N VAL A 40 8.66 -7.16 9.13
CA VAL A 40 8.92 -6.48 10.41
C VAL A 40 8.94 -7.48 11.56
N GLU A 41 8.06 -8.47 11.56
CA GLU A 41 8.06 -9.52 12.59
C GLU A 41 9.34 -10.37 12.53
N THR A 42 9.83 -10.70 11.34
CA THR A 42 11.10 -11.45 11.20
C THR A 42 12.34 -10.59 11.48
N ALA A 43 12.24 -9.27 11.34
CA ALA A 43 13.32 -8.35 11.66
C ALA A 43 13.47 -8.11 13.17
N ARG A 44 12.42 -8.35 13.96
CA ARG A 44 12.46 -8.13 15.41
C ARG A 44 13.49 -9.07 16.05
N PRO A 45 14.28 -8.56 17.01
CA PRO A 45 15.20 -9.40 17.76
C PRO A 45 14.43 -10.53 18.45
N GLU A 46 15.02 -11.73 18.43
CA GLU A 46 14.46 -12.89 19.11
C GLU A 46 14.54 -12.61 20.61
N ILE A 47 13.38 -12.54 21.28
CA ILE A 47 13.34 -12.26 22.72
C ILE A 47 13.83 -13.52 23.44
N ALA A 48 14.89 -13.38 24.24
CA ALA A 48 15.45 -14.49 25.02
C ALA A 48 14.37 -15.17 25.87
N THR A 49 14.04 -16.42 25.51
CA THR A 49 13.08 -17.22 26.27
C THR A 49 13.77 -17.72 27.54
N PHE A 50 12.99 -18.11 28.56
CA PHE A 50 13.54 -18.67 29.80
C PHE A 50 14.45 -19.89 29.54
N PHE A 51 14.16 -20.67 28.49
CA PHE A 51 14.94 -21.82 28.07
C PHE A 51 16.29 -21.43 27.45
N ASP A 52 16.38 -20.35 26.69
CA ASP A 52 17.63 -19.97 26.02
C ASP A 52 18.73 -19.55 27.00
N ARG A 53 18.33 -18.97 28.14
CA ARG A 53 19.22 -18.70 29.29
C ARG A 53 19.71 -19.95 30.00
N GLN A 54 18.88 -21.01 30.05
CA GLN A 54 19.26 -22.30 30.65
C GLN A 54 20.28 -23.04 29.79
N PHE A 55 20.22 -22.89 28.47
CA PHE A 55 21.08 -23.58 27.50
C PHE A 55 22.24 -22.74 26.95
N ASN A 56 22.41 -21.50 27.43
CA ASN A 56 23.50 -20.59 27.06
C ASN A 56 23.61 -20.37 25.54
N ILE A 57 22.47 -20.29 24.86
CA ILE A 57 22.40 -20.09 23.42
C ILE A 57 22.56 -18.59 23.17
N SER A 58 23.56 -18.20 22.36
CA SER A 58 23.79 -16.81 22.00
C SER A 58 22.69 -16.33 21.06
N ILE A 59 21.70 -15.61 21.59
CA ILE A 59 20.59 -15.06 20.82
C ILE A 59 20.98 -13.71 20.21
N ARG A 60 20.39 -13.41 19.07
CA ARG A 60 20.55 -12.13 18.38
C ARG A 60 19.71 -11.03 19.06
N ASP A 61 20.38 -10.21 19.87
CA ASP A 61 19.79 -9.04 20.53
C ASP A 61 19.68 -7.78 19.65
N TYR A 62 20.05 -7.88 18.36
CA TYR A 62 20.00 -6.77 17.41
C TYR A 62 19.00 -7.03 16.27
N TRP A 63 18.47 -5.95 15.70
CA TRP A 63 17.60 -6.05 14.53
C TRP A 63 18.39 -6.50 13.31
N ASP A 64 17.83 -7.37 12.48
CA ASP A 64 18.46 -7.74 11.22
C ASP A 64 18.38 -6.59 10.21
N GLU A 65 19.49 -5.89 10.03
CA GLU A 65 19.58 -4.75 9.12
C GLU A 65 19.24 -5.11 7.66
N ASN A 66 19.50 -6.35 7.23
CA ASN A 66 19.13 -6.78 5.87
C ASN A 66 17.62 -6.90 5.73
N VAL A 67 16.96 -7.45 6.76
CA VAL A 67 15.50 -7.60 6.76
C VAL A 67 14.82 -6.24 6.89
N LEU A 68 15.36 -5.34 7.73
CA LEU A 68 14.89 -3.96 7.82
C LEU A 68 15.02 -3.21 6.48
N LEU A 69 16.11 -3.42 5.73
CA LEU A 69 16.26 -2.86 4.40
C LEU A 69 15.19 -3.37 3.42
N TYR A 70 14.81 -4.65 3.48
CA TYR A 70 13.69 -5.17 2.70
C TYR A 70 12.35 -4.54 3.10
N VAL A 71 12.08 -4.41 4.40
CA VAL A 71 10.89 -3.70 4.90
C VAL A 71 10.85 -2.28 4.33
N PHE A 72 11.97 -1.55 4.41
CA PHE A 72 12.08 -0.19 3.91
C PHE A 72 11.75 -0.11 2.41
N ILE A 73 12.33 -0.99 1.59
CA ILE A 73 12.05 -1.04 0.15
C ILE A 73 10.56 -1.30 -0.11
N ILE A 74 9.94 -2.25 0.61
CA ILE A 74 8.51 -2.55 0.46
C ILE A 74 7.65 -1.34 0.82
N LEU A 75 7.98 -0.62 1.89
CA LEU A 75 7.26 0.59 2.29
C LEU A 75 7.40 1.71 1.25
N VAL A 76 8.59 1.91 0.68
CA VAL A 76 8.81 2.89 -0.41
C VAL A 76 7.97 2.54 -1.64
N LEU A 77 7.96 1.27 -2.05
CA LEU A 77 7.14 0.80 -3.16
C LEU A 77 5.64 0.99 -2.88
N ASN A 78 5.19 0.67 -1.66
CA ASN A 78 3.80 0.86 -1.27
C ASN A 78 3.39 2.34 -1.31
N PHE A 79 4.26 3.21 -0.78
CA PHE A 79 4.05 4.65 -0.81
C PHE A 79 3.93 5.16 -2.26
N ALA A 80 4.80 4.70 -3.17
CA ALA A 80 4.71 5.04 -4.58
C ALA A 80 3.38 4.59 -5.22
N VAL A 81 2.92 3.37 -4.93
CA VAL A 81 1.60 2.88 -5.40
C VAL A 81 0.45 3.73 -4.85
N CYS A 82 0.52 4.12 -3.57
CA CYS A 82 -0.48 5.00 -2.97
C CYS A 82 -0.50 6.38 -3.64
N VAL A 83 0.66 6.97 -3.92
CA VAL A 83 0.79 8.26 -4.62
C VAL A 83 0.22 8.16 -6.05
N ILE A 84 0.54 7.10 -6.78
CA ILE A 84 -0.01 6.85 -8.12
C ILE A 84 -1.54 6.73 -8.06
N GLY A 85 -2.07 5.95 -7.12
CA GLY A 85 -3.51 5.82 -6.88
C GLY A 85 -4.18 7.16 -6.55
N PHE A 86 -3.51 7.99 -5.76
CA PHE A 86 -3.96 9.34 -5.42
C PHE A 86 -3.98 10.27 -6.64
N ILE A 87 -2.91 10.27 -7.45
CA ILE A 87 -2.83 11.08 -8.67
C ILE A 87 -3.91 10.69 -9.67
N PHE A 88 -4.14 9.39 -9.90
CA PHE A 88 -5.22 8.92 -10.78
C PHE A 88 -6.60 9.36 -10.29
N ASN A 89 -6.80 9.39 -8.97
CA ASN A 89 -8.04 9.87 -8.37
C ASN A 89 -8.19 11.40 -8.54
N MET A 90 -7.11 12.16 -8.31
CA MET A 90 -7.10 13.61 -8.48
C MET A 90 -7.29 14.06 -9.93
N ALA A 91 -6.75 13.32 -10.90
CA ALA A 91 -7.01 13.55 -12.33
C ALA A 91 -8.50 13.42 -12.69
N ARG A 92 -9.29 12.67 -11.91
CA ARG A 92 -10.73 12.47 -12.10
C ARG A 92 -11.59 13.57 -11.45
N HIS A 93 -11.03 14.38 -10.54
CA HIS A 93 -11.76 15.38 -9.73
C HIS A 93 -12.43 16.53 -10.52
N LYS A 94 -12.38 16.54 -11.86
CA LYS A 94 -13.30 17.34 -12.69
C LYS A 94 -14.77 16.91 -12.59
N ARG A 95 -15.11 15.79 -11.95
CA ARG A 95 -16.50 15.38 -11.65
C ARG A 95 -16.70 15.13 -10.15
N LYS A 96 -17.61 15.92 -9.57
CA LYS A 96 -17.92 16.20 -8.15
C LYS A 96 -18.29 15.00 -7.23
N THR A 97 -18.06 13.74 -7.64
CA THR A 97 -18.75 12.57 -7.04
C THR A 97 -17.88 11.35 -6.71
N ASP A 98 -16.55 11.40 -6.87
CA ASP A 98 -15.72 10.25 -6.47
C ASP A 98 -15.43 10.24 -4.98
N ARG A 99 -15.84 9.15 -4.34
CA ARG A 99 -15.51 8.87 -2.95
C ARG A 99 -14.06 8.43 -2.87
N PHE A 100 -13.21 9.26 -2.26
CA PHE A 100 -11.84 8.89 -1.95
C PHE A 100 -11.79 7.55 -1.20
N ASN A 101 -10.98 6.62 -1.70
CA ASN A 101 -10.72 5.39 -0.97
C ASN A 101 -9.80 5.72 0.22
N ARG A 102 -10.41 6.01 1.38
CA ARG A 102 -9.70 6.44 2.60
C ARG A 102 -8.57 5.48 2.97
N SER A 103 -8.71 4.20 2.62
CA SER A 103 -7.70 3.16 2.82
C SER A 103 -6.36 3.50 2.17
N ILE A 104 -6.33 4.07 0.95
CA ILE A 104 -5.07 4.43 0.27
C ILE A 104 -4.35 5.57 1.01
N LEU A 105 -5.11 6.53 1.54
CA LEU A 105 -4.54 7.61 2.35
C LEU A 105 -3.96 7.08 3.66
N VAL A 106 -4.68 6.19 4.34
CA VAL A 106 -4.21 5.58 5.59
C VAL A 106 -2.98 4.71 5.35
N LEU A 107 -3.00 3.84 4.34
CA LEU A 107 -1.86 2.98 3.98
C LEU A 107 -0.64 3.80 3.54
N GLY A 108 -0.85 4.87 2.77
CA GLY A 108 0.21 5.80 2.39
C GLY A 108 0.81 6.51 3.59
N ALA A 109 -0.02 6.99 4.52
CA ALA A 109 0.45 7.64 5.75
C ALA A 109 1.21 6.67 6.66
N LEU A 110 0.73 5.44 6.82
CA LEU A 110 1.42 4.40 7.59
C LEU A 110 2.76 4.01 6.95
N SER A 111 2.78 3.88 5.61
CA SER A 111 4.01 3.58 4.89
C SER A 111 5.04 4.69 5.05
N LEU A 112 4.60 5.95 4.95
CA LEU A 112 5.44 7.12 5.20
C LEU A 112 5.97 7.15 6.64
N ALA A 113 5.11 6.88 7.63
CA ALA A 113 5.53 6.83 9.03
C ALA A 113 6.61 5.75 9.27
N GLY A 114 6.47 4.57 8.68
CA GLY A 114 7.48 3.50 8.78
C GLY A 114 8.81 3.85 8.09
N ILE A 115 8.75 4.51 6.92
CA ILE A 115 9.93 5.05 6.22
C ILE A 115 10.66 6.07 7.12
N LEU A 116 9.93 7.02 7.69
CA LEU A 116 10.51 8.03 8.58
C LEU A 116 11.12 7.39 9.82
N TRP A 117 10.44 6.44 10.46
CA TRP A 117 10.98 5.70 11.60
C TRP A 117 12.30 5.02 11.24
N TYR A 118 12.40 4.35 10.09
CA TYR A 118 13.65 3.72 9.66
C TYR A 118 14.78 4.73 9.44
N LEU A 119 14.48 5.92 8.90
CA LEU A 119 15.46 6.97 8.65
C LEU A 119 15.93 7.70 9.93
N PHE A 120 15.10 7.76 10.97
CA PHE A 120 15.37 8.48 12.23
C PHE A 120 15.68 7.57 13.42
N ARG A 121 15.73 6.25 13.21
CA ARG A 121 16.06 5.22 14.21
C ARG A 121 17.50 5.36 14.73
#